data_AF-B2Y830-F1
#
_entry.id   AF-B2Y830-F1
#
_cell.length_a   1.000
_cell.length_b   1.000
_cell.length_c   1.000
_cell.angle_alpha   90.00
_cell.angle_beta   90.00
_cell.angle_gamma   90.00
#
_symmetry.space_group_name_H-M   'P 1'
#
loop_
_entity.id
_entity.type
_entity.pdbx_description
1 polymer ?
#
loop_
_entity_poly.entity_id
_entity_poly.type
_entity_poly.pdbx_seq_one_letter_code
_entity_poly.pdbx_strand_id
1 'polypeptide(L)' 'LTQATASALVLFSSMTNSWYTGQWDITQLTHPTSCLILTTAIAMKLGLVPFH' A
#
# COMPACT_ATOMS: atom_id res chain seq x y z
N LEU A 1 -6.51 -11.57 10.98
CA LEU A 1 -5.12 -11.43 10.49
C LEU A 1 -5.06 -10.56 9.23
N THR A 2 -5.89 -10.83 8.22
CA THR A 2 -6.02 -10.06 6.96
C THR A 2 -6.08 -8.54 7.14
N GLN A 3 -6.88 -8.02 8.07
CA GLN A 3 -6.95 -6.58 8.37
C GLN A 3 -5.64 -5.98 8.91
N ALA A 4 -4.88 -6.73 9.70
CA ALA A 4 -3.57 -6.30 10.20
C ALA A 4 -2.54 -6.30 9.06
N THR A 5 -2.58 -7.32 8.19
CA THR A 5 -1.75 -7.40 6.98
C THR A 5 -2.04 -6.25 6.01
N ALA A 6 -3.32 -5.93 5.78
CA ALA A 6 -3.71 -4.79 4.95
C ALA A 6 -3.14 -3.47 5.51
N SER A 7 -3.24 -3.27 6.83
CA SER A 7 -2.69 -2.06 7.48
C SER A 7 -1.16 -1.99 7.38
N ALA A 8 -0.46 -3.12 7.51
CA ALA A 8 0.98 -3.20 7.32
C ALA A 8 1.41 -2.89 5.87
N LEU A 9 0.65 -3.38 4.87
CA LEU A 9 0.92 -3.08 3.45
C LEU A 9 0.72 -1.61 3.12
N VAL A 10 -0.27 -0.94 3.73
CA VAL A 10 -0.41 0.53 3.59
C VAL A 10 0.84 1.24 4.10
N LEU A 11 1.32 0.92 5.30
CA LEU A 11 2.54 1.52 5.85
C LEU A 11 3.77 1.20 4.99
N PHE A 12 3.87 -0.04 4.48
CA PHE A 12 4.97 -0.46 3.60
C PHE A 12 4.96 0.29 2.27
N SER A 13 3.78 0.55 1.69
CA SER A 13 3.64 1.36 0.47
C SER A 13 4.14 2.79 0.68
N SER A 14 3.83 3.40 1.83
CA SER A 14 4.28 4.76 2.18
C SER A 14 5.79 4.82 2.43
N MET A 15 6.36 3.85 3.14
CA MET A 15 7.81 3.76 3.35
C MET A 15 8.56 3.58 2.02
N THR A 16 8.05 2.70 1.15
CA THR A 16 8.63 2.47 -0.18
C THR A 16 8.56 3.75 -1.02
N ASN A 17 7.42 4.46 -0.99
CA ASN A 17 7.27 5.73 -1.71
C ASN A 17 8.25 6.81 -1.20
N SER A 18 8.39 6.96 0.12
CA SER A 18 9.31 7.95 0.69
C SER A 18 10.78 7.61 0.44
N TRP A 19 11.10 6.31 0.33
CA TRP A 19 12.46 5.86 -0.01
C TRP A 19 12.86 6.27 -1.43
N TYR A 20 11.94 6.18 -2.39
CA TYR A 20 12.23 6.53 -3.79
C TYR A 20 12.15 8.03 -4.08
N THR A 21 11.20 8.73 -3.46
CA THR A 21 10.91 10.15 -3.78
C THR A 21 11.57 11.12 -2.80
N GLY A 22 12.00 10.63 -1.63
CA GLY A 22 12.44 11.47 -0.52
C GLY A 22 11.31 12.29 0.13
N GLN A 23 10.06 12.09 -0.29
CA GLN A 23 8.89 12.83 0.22
C GLN A 23 7.94 11.88 0.95
N TRP A 24 7.45 12.32 2.10
CA TRP A 24 6.45 11.61 2.90
C TRP A 24 5.02 11.95 2.47
N ASP A 25 4.85 12.61 1.32
CA ASP A 25 3.55 12.94 0.79
C ASP A 25 2.86 11.66 0.27
N ILE A 26 1.79 11.26 0.96
CA ILE A 26 1.00 10.06 0.65
C ILE A 26 0.20 10.24 -0.64
N THR A 27 -0.06 11.48 -1.07
CA THR A 27 -0.85 11.78 -2.29
C THR A 27 -0.02 11.65 -3.56
N GLN A 28 1.31 11.73 -3.46
CA GLN A 28 2.23 11.56 -4.58
C GLN A 28 2.85 10.17 -4.61
N LEU A 29 2.03 9.15 -4.88
CA LEU A 29 2.49 7.81 -5.21
C LEU A 29 3.02 7.80 -6.65
N THR A 30 4.24 8.30 -6.83
CA THR A 30 4.90 8.36 -8.14
C THR A 30 5.59 7.05 -8.49
N HIS A 31 5.85 6.18 -7.50
CA HIS A 31 6.50 4.90 -7.75
C HIS A 31 5.49 3.78 -8.04
N PRO A 32 5.59 3.08 -9.19
CA PRO A 32 4.62 2.05 -9.61
C PRO A 32 4.50 0.90 -8.60
N THR A 33 5.60 0.53 -7.93
CA THR A 33 5.58 -0.51 -6.88
C THR A 33 4.75 -0.08 -5.66
N SER A 34 4.83 1.17 -5.23
CA SER A 34 4.05 1.68 -4.09
C SER A 34 2.56 1.72 -4.41
N CYS A 35 2.19 2.10 -5.64
CA CYS A 35 0.81 2.05 -6.13
C CYS A 35 0.22 0.63 -6.09
N LEU A 36 0.99 -0.37 -6.57
CA LEU A 36 0.55 -1.76 -6.55
C LEU A 36 0.35 -2.29 -5.12
N ILE A 37 1.28 -1.98 -4.21
CA ILE A 37 1.18 -2.38 -2.81
C ILE A 37 -0.02 -1.71 -2.11
N LEU A 38 -0.26 -0.43 -2.37
CA LEU A 38 -1.43 0.25 -1.80
C LEU A 38 -2.74 -0.34 -2.34
N THR A 39 -2.80 -0.59 -3.65
CA THR A 39 -4.00 -1.15 -4.29
C THR A 39 -4.31 -2.55 -3.75
N THR A 40 -3.29 -3.39 -3.57
CA THR A 40 -3.44 -4.72 -2.95
C THR A 40 -3.84 -4.63 -1.48
N ALA A 41 -3.31 -3.66 -0.73
CA ALA A 41 -3.72 -3.41 0.66
C ALA A 41 -5.20 -3.02 0.77
N ILE A 42 -5.69 -2.16 -0.13
CA ILE A 42 -7.10 -1.74 -0.19
C ILE A 42 -7.99 -2.91 -0.62
N ALA A 43 -7.56 -3.70 -1.62
CA ALA A 43 -8.27 -4.89 -2.07
C ALA A 43 -8.41 -5.94 -0.96
N MET A 44 -7.36 -6.16 -0.16
CA MET A 44 -7.41 -7.03 1.03
C MET A 44 -8.35 -6.49 2.10
N LYS A 45 -8.42 -5.18 2.31
CA LYS A 45 -9.32 -4.57 3.30
C LYS A 45 -10.79 -4.64 2.88
N LEU A 46 -11.07 -4.59 1.57
CA LEU A 46 -12.41 -4.73 1.00
C LEU A 46 -12.85 -6.19 0.79
N GLY A 47 -11.96 -7.17 0.91
CA GLY A 47 -12.27 -8.59 0.67
C GLY A 47 -12.40 -8.95 -0.81
N LEU A 48 -11.72 -8.23 -1.71
CA LEU A 48 -11.71 -8.51 -3.15
C LEU A 48 -10.93 -9.81 -3.45
N VAL A 49 -11.45 -10.63 -4.37
CA VAL A 49 -10.79 -11.86 -4.86
C VAL A 49 -9.35 -11.55 -5.27
N PRO A 50 -8.34 -12.34 -4.85
CA PRO A 50 -8.39 -13.63 -4.14
C PRO A 50 -8.34 -13.54 -2.59
N PHE A 51 -8.49 -12.37 -1.98
CA PHE A 51 -8.19 -12.10 -0.56
C PHE A 51 -9.40 -12.12 0.39
N HIS A 52 -10.44 -12.89 0.07
CA HIS A 52 -11.65 -13.02 0.89
C HIS A 52 -11.41 -13.79 2.21
#